data_AF-Q5C7Q9-F1
#
_entry.id   AF-Q5C7Q9-F1
#
_cell.length_a   1.000
_cell.length_b   1.000
_cell.length_c   1.000
_cell.angle_alpha   90.00
_cell.angle_beta   90.00
_cell.angle_gamma   90.00
#
_symmetry.space_group_name_H-M   'P 1'
#
loop_
_entity.id
_entity.type
_entity.pdbx_description
1 polymer ?
#
loop_
_entity_poly.entity_id
_entity_poly.type
_entity_poly.pdbx_seq_one_letter_code
_entity_poly.pdbx_strand_id
1 'polypeptide(L)'
;HETFESLPIIQVGLLRNNQQLCLPWYLTDHREDCDFQDCSANVIRGFIQRRLTNLFEDKHQVQSMLISLKTASVSIVYTGYITDHLNADHAWIEGVLFNIHENEEHPFQEEFLQVFLEAETMEQVFWMNVGRLTGIRSSHDELLARIALHRGAFYSEALAKRQLYQIS
;
A
#
# COMPACT_ATOMS: atom_id res chain seq x y z
N HIS A 1 3.45 -14.38 28.47
CA HIS A 1 3.73 -12.98 28.11
C HIS A 1 4.44 -12.98 26.78
N GLU A 2 3.70 -12.90 25.68
CA GLU A 2 4.33 -12.62 24.38
C GLU A 2 4.82 -11.17 24.42
N THR A 3 6.13 -10.99 24.23
CA THR A 3 6.75 -9.67 24.13
C THR A 3 6.46 -9.13 22.73
N PHE A 4 6.20 -7.83 22.59
CA PHE A 4 5.92 -7.20 21.28
C PHE A 4 7.06 -7.38 20.25
N GLU A 5 8.23 -7.81 20.73
CA GLU A 5 9.42 -8.19 19.97
C GLU A 5 9.19 -9.41 19.05
N SER A 6 8.13 -10.21 19.25
CA SER A 6 7.83 -11.35 18.38
C SER A 6 7.10 -10.97 17.09
N LEU A 7 6.54 -9.75 16.99
CA LEU A 7 5.84 -9.31 15.79
C LEU A 7 6.85 -8.92 14.69
N PRO A 8 6.65 -9.39 13.45
CA PRO A 8 7.56 -9.06 12.35
C PRO A 8 7.49 -7.56 12.01
N ILE A 9 8.62 -7.02 11.57
CA ILE A 9 8.67 -5.71 10.90
C ILE A 9 8.50 -5.95 9.40
N ILE A 10 7.51 -5.29 8.81
CA ILE A 10 7.27 -5.35 7.35
C ILE A 10 7.67 -4.03 6.69
N GLN A 11 7.88 -4.08 5.38
CA GLN A 11 8.14 -2.89 4.57
C GLN A 11 6.95 -2.57 3.67
N VAL A 12 6.75 -1.28 3.39
CA VAL A 12 5.75 -0.77 2.44
C VAL A 12 6.41 0.21 1.48
N GLY A 13 5.92 0.23 0.24
CA GLY A 13 6.30 1.23 -0.75
C GLY A 13 5.63 2.56 -0.46
N LEU A 14 6.43 3.62 -0.32
CA LEU A 14 5.96 4.99 -0.13
C LEU A 14 6.49 5.91 -1.22
N LEU A 15 5.72 6.97 -1.48
CA LEU A 15 6.15 8.12 -2.25
C LEU A 15 6.68 9.19 -1.31
N ARG A 16 7.70 9.92 -1.79
CA ARG A 16 8.13 11.19 -1.21
C ARG A 16 7.89 12.28 -2.23
N ASN A 17 6.99 13.21 -1.89
CA ASN A 17 6.69 14.39 -2.69
C ASN A 17 6.89 15.64 -1.83
N ASN A 18 7.72 16.58 -2.26
CA ASN A 18 8.00 17.84 -1.54
C ASN A 18 8.29 17.64 -0.03
N GLN A 19 9.17 16.67 0.30
CA GLN A 19 9.55 16.28 1.66
C GLN A 19 8.48 15.60 2.51
N GLN A 20 7.27 15.40 1.99
CA GLN A 20 6.21 14.67 2.68
C GLN A 20 6.17 13.22 2.19
N LEU A 21 5.99 12.30 3.13
CA LEU A 21 5.75 10.89 2.81
C LEU A 21 4.26 10.68 2.58
N CYS A 22 3.93 9.91 1.55
CA CYS A 22 2.56 9.49 1.28
C CYS A 22 2.48 8.07 0.73
N LEU A 23 1.32 7.44 0.95
CA LEU A 23 0.96 6.22 0.26
C LEU A 23 0.70 6.55 -1.22
N PRO A 24 1.10 5.67 -2.16
CA PRO A 24 0.63 5.78 -3.54
C PRO A 24 -0.90 5.76 -3.58
N TRP A 25 -1.49 6.78 -4.20
CA TRP A 25 -2.94 6.94 -4.31
C TRP A 25 -3.30 7.34 -5.74
N TYR A 26 -4.34 6.72 -6.28
CA TYR A 26 -4.80 6.97 -7.65
C TYR A 26 -6.31 7.01 -7.68
N LEU A 27 -6.83 7.90 -8.53
CA LEU A 27 -8.22 7.87 -8.92
C LEU A 27 -8.36 6.82 -10.02
N THR A 28 -9.15 5.79 -9.76
CA THR A 28 -9.49 4.77 -10.75
C THR A 28 -10.94 4.91 -11.14
N ASP A 29 -11.20 4.92 -12.45
CA ASP A 29 -12.57 4.88 -12.95
C ASP A 29 -13.13 3.46 -12.79
N HIS A 30 -14.31 3.37 -12.20
CA HIS A 30 -14.95 2.10 -11.84
C HIS A 30 -16.44 2.19 -12.13
N ARG A 31 -17.02 1.08 -12.62
CA ARG A 31 -18.46 1.05 -12.94
C ARG A 31 -19.28 1.09 -11.65
N GLU A 32 -20.41 1.81 -11.70
CA GLU A 32 -21.31 1.98 -10.55
C GLU A 32 -21.93 0.67 -10.05
N ASP A 33 -22.00 -0.37 -10.90
CA ASP A 33 -22.71 -1.62 -10.65
C ASP A 33 -21.83 -2.76 -10.11
N CYS A 34 -20.60 -2.47 -9.70
CA CYS A 34 -19.65 -3.49 -9.28
C CYS A 34 -19.44 -3.52 -7.76
N ASP A 35 -19.28 -4.74 -7.22
CA ASP A 35 -19.07 -5.09 -5.81
C ASP A 35 -17.73 -4.65 -5.19
N PHE A 36 -16.93 -3.87 -5.93
CA PHE A 36 -15.63 -3.30 -5.57
C PHE A 36 -14.51 -4.32 -5.32
N GLN A 37 -14.77 -5.52 -4.80
CA GLN A 37 -13.71 -6.42 -4.35
C GLN A 37 -12.88 -7.00 -5.49
N ASP A 38 -13.54 -7.72 -6.41
CA ASP A 38 -12.83 -8.41 -7.49
C ASP A 38 -12.41 -7.45 -8.60
N CYS A 39 -13.23 -6.44 -8.88
CA CYS A 39 -12.93 -5.49 -9.94
C CYS A 39 -11.78 -4.56 -9.57
N SER A 40 -11.76 -3.97 -8.37
CA SER A 40 -10.68 -3.05 -8.01
C SER A 40 -9.33 -3.77 -7.92
N ALA A 41 -9.29 -5.04 -7.49
CA ALA A 41 -8.09 -5.87 -7.54
C ALA A 41 -7.59 -6.10 -8.99
N ASN A 42 -8.51 -6.31 -9.93
CA ASN A 42 -8.16 -6.44 -11.35
C ASN A 42 -7.75 -5.11 -11.99
N VAL A 43 -8.40 -4.00 -11.60
CA VAL A 43 -8.07 -2.65 -12.04
C VAL A 43 -6.64 -2.27 -11.62
N ILE A 44 -6.28 -2.49 -10.35
CA ILE A 44 -4.93 -2.17 -9.88
C ILE A 44 -3.87 -3.06 -10.51
N ARG A 45 -4.14 -4.37 -10.69
CA ARG A 45 -3.23 -5.27 -11.42
C ARG A 45 -3.04 -4.81 -12.87
N GLY A 46 -4.14 -4.49 -13.56
CA GLY A 46 -4.10 -3.99 -14.94
C GLY A 46 -3.40 -2.64 -15.06
N PHE A 47 -3.51 -1.76 -14.08
CA PHE A 47 -2.74 -0.52 -13.98
C PHE A 47 -1.24 -0.81 -13.88
N ILE A 48 -0.82 -1.61 -12.89
CA ILE A 48 0.60 -1.92 -12.66
C ILE A 48 1.19 -2.64 -13.88
N GLN A 49 0.49 -3.63 -14.44
CA GLN A 49 0.96 -4.37 -15.62
C GLN A 49 1.25 -3.45 -16.82
N ARG A 50 0.35 -2.49 -17.10
CA ARG A 50 0.54 -1.52 -18.18
C ARG A 50 1.76 -0.63 -17.91
N ARG A 51 1.92 -0.17 -16.66
CA ARG A 51 3.03 0.69 -16.26
C ARG A 51 4.37 -0.03 -16.35
N LEU A 52 4.46 -1.29 -15.88
CA LEU A 52 5.66 -2.11 -16.03
C LEU A 52 6.09 -2.24 -17.50
N THR A 53 5.12 -2.50 -18.39
CA THR A 53 5.41 -2.67 -19.83
C THR A 53 5.85 -1.37 -20.52
N ASN A 54 5.43 -0.21 -19.99
CA ASN A 54 5.73 1.09 -20.59
C ASN A 54 6.99 1.75 -20.01
N LEU A 55 7.32 1.47 -18.74
CA LEU A 55 8.46 2.10 -18.05
C LEU A 55 9.79 1.40 -18.33
N PHE A 56 9.77 0.09 -18.55
CA PHE A 56 10.99 -0.71 -18.69
C PHE A 56 11.11 -1.30 -20.09
N GLU A 57 12.28 -1.13 -20.71
CA GLU A 57 12.57 -1.66 -22.04
C GLU A 57 13.01 -3.14 -22.01
N ASP A 58 13.66 -3.57 -20.93
CA ASP A 58 14.13 -4.94 -20.78
C ASP A 58 12.96 -5.90 -20.56
N LYS A 59 12.67 -6.69 -21.60
CA LYS A 59 11.59 -7.69 -21.60
C LYS A 59 11.76 -8.76 -20.53
N HIS A 60 12.99 -9.16 -20.19
CA HIS A 60 13.23 -10.14 -19.15
C HIS A 60 12.92 -9.55 -17.77
N GLN A 61 13.35 -8.31 -17.51
CA GLN A 61 13.02 -7.59 -16.29
C GLN A 61 11.51 -7.43 -16.13
N VAL A 62 10.83 -6.94 -17.18
CA VAL A 62 9.37 -6.80 -17.22
C VAL A 62 8.68 -8.13 -16.93
N GLN A 63 9.10 -9.20 -17.61
CA GLN A 63 8.50 -10.52 -17.41
C GLN A 63 8.65 -11.03 -15.97
N SER A 64 9.82 -10.81 -15.35
CA SER A 64 10.06 -11.16 -13.94
C SER A 64 9.15 -10.37 -12.99
N MET A 65 9.00 -9.05 -13.21
CA MET A 65 8.11 -8.22 -12.39
C MET A 65 6.63 -8.57 -12.58
N LEU A 66 6.22 -8.95 -13.79
CA LEU A 66 4.87 -9.44 -14.08
C LEU A 66 4.57 -10.78 -13.39
N ILE A 67 5.55 -11.68 -13.32
CA ILE A 67 5.43 -12.93 -12.54
C ILE A 67 5.22 -12.58 -11.07
N SER A 68 6.05 -11.70 -10.51
CA SER A 68 5.96 -11.25 -9.11
C SER A 68 4.58 -10.64 -8.80
N LEU A 69 4.06 -9.77 -9.67
CA LEU A 69 2.70 -9.21 -9.55
C LEU A 69 1.60 -10.27 -9.61
N LYS A 70 1.76 -11.28 -10.48
CA LYS A 70 0.79 -12.36 -10.64
C LYS A 70 0.72 -13.26 -9.41
N THR A 71 1.87 -13.53 -8.78
CA THR A 71 1.97 -14.37 -7.58
C THR A 71 1.67 -13.62 -6.29
N ALA A 72 1.67 -12.28 -6.32
CA ALA A 72 1.39 -11.44 -5.16
C ALA A 72 -0.04 -11.62 -4.63
N SER A 73 -0.16 -11.62 -3.31
CA SER A 73 -1.44 -11.59 -2.60
C SER A 73 -2.01 -10.18 -2.63
N VAL A 74 -3.23 -10.03 -3.16
CA VAL A 74 -3.95 -8.76 -3.17
C VAL A 74 -5.16 -8.88 -2.24
N SER A 75 -5.26 -7.97 -1.29
CA SER A 75 -6.41 -7.90 -0.38
C SER A 75 -6.83 -6.46 -0.12
N ILE A 76 -8.12 -6.28 0.18
CA ILE A 76 -8.66 -5.01 0.67
C ILE A 76 -8.46 -4.97 2.18
N VAL A 77 -7.72 -3.98 2.65
CA VAL A 77 -7.45 -3.75 4.09
C VAL A 77 -8.50 -2.83 4.69
N TYR A 78 -8.99 -1.87 3.91
CA TYR A 78 -9.93 -0.87 4.39
C TYR A 78 -10.79 -0.33 3.25
N THR A 79 -12.05 -0.05 3.54
CA THR A 79 -12.98 0.69 2.69
C THR A 79 -13.74 1.70 3.52
N GLY A 80 -13.90 2.91 2.99
CA GLY A 80 -14.77 3.94 3.55
C GLY A 80 -14.06 5.24 3.88
N TYR A 81 -14.62 5.96 4.86
CA TYR A 81 -14.25 7.32 5.25
C TYR A 81 -12.80 7.45 5.74
N ILE A 82 -12.03 8.33 5.10
CA ILE A 82 -10.66 8.65 5.51
C ILE A 82 -10.69 9.95 6.30
N THR A 83 -10.31 9.89 7.58
CA THR A 83 -10.23 11.08 8.44
C THR A 83 -9.10 11.98 7.99
N ASP A 84 -9.46 13.07 7.32
CA ASP A 84 -8.51 13.88 6.59
C ASP A 84 -8.80 15.38 6.74
N HIS A 85 -7.75 16.22 6.77
CA HIS A 85 -7.91 17.66 7.00
C HIS A 85 -8.60 18.39 5.82
N LEU A 86 -8.76 17.74 4.67
CA LEU A 86 -9.51 18.28 3.54
C LEU A 86 -11.02 18.02 3.65
N ASN A 87 -11.45 17.20 4.61
CA ASN A 87 -12.87 16.95 4.84
C ASN A 87 -13.55 18.21 5.38
N ALA A 88 -14.79 18.44 4.93
CA ALA A 88 -15.67 19.52 5.32
C ALA A 88 -17.10 18.99 5.54
N ASP A 89 -18.00 19.85 6.03
CA ASP A 89 -19.37 19.49 6.41
C ASP A 89 -20.17 18.76 5.31
N HIS A 90 -19.84 19.01 4.04
CA HIS A 90 -20.56 18.50 2.88
C HIS A 90 -19.67 17.82 1.82
N ALA A 91 -18.38 17.60 2.14
CA ALA A 91 -17.44 16.95 1.22
C ALA A 91 -16.38 16.21 2.02
N TRP A 92 -16.17 14.93 1.73
CA TRP A 92 -15.17 14.12 2.41
C TRP A 92 -14.51 13.12 1.47
N ILE A 93 -13.38 12.58 1.92
CA ILE A 93 -12.64 11.55 1.20
C ILE A 93 -13.09 10.18 1.70
N GLU A 94 -13.51 9.34 0.76
CA GLU A 94 -13.61 7.89 0.95
C GLU A 94 -12.60 7.20 0.04
N GLY A 95 -12.10 6.04 0.47
CA GLY A 95 -11.14 5.29 -0.31
C GLY A 95 -11.16 3.80 -0.04
N VAL A 96 -10.46 3.08 -0.91
CA VAL A 96 -10.19 1.66 -0.77
C VAL A 96 -8.69 1.47 -0.61
N LEU A 97 -8.26 0.91 0.52
CA LEU A 97 -6.87 0.58 0.77
C LEU A 97 -6.60 -0.85 0.32
N PHE A 98 -5.81 -0.98 -0.75
CA PHE A 98 -5.28 -2.26 -1.19
C PHE A 98 -3.93 -2.53 -0.54
N ASN A 99 -3.74 -3.77 -0.11
CA ASN A 99 -2.43 -4.30 0.20
C ASN A 99 -2.06 -5.33 -0.87
N ILE A 100 -1.04 -5.00 -1.66
CA ILE A 100 -0.38 -5.92 -2.60
C ILE A 100 0.88 -6.43 -1.92
N HIS A 101 0.82 -7.66 -1.40
CA HIS A 101 1.94 -8.27 -0.68
C HIS A 101 2.68 -9.23 -1.60
N GLU A 102 4.00 -9.13 -1.60
CA GLU A 102 4.85 -10.00 -2.38
C GLU A 102 4.70 -11.48 -1.97
N ASN A 103 5.15 -12.35 -2.88
CA ASN A 103 5.31 -13.75 -2.62
C ASN A 103 6.81 -14.02 -2.38
N GLU A 104 7.16 -14.77 -1.33
CA GLU A 104 8.57 -14.99 -0.95
C GLU A 104 9.40 -15.68 -2.05
N GLU A 105 8.78 -16.50 -2.90
CA GLU A 105 9.45 -17.16 -4.02
C GLU A 105 9.64 -16.20 -5.22
N HIS A 106 8.86 -15.13 -5.28
CA HIS A 106 8.85 -14.14 -6.35
C HIS A 106 8.75 -12.71 -5.76
N PRO A 107 9.79 -12.27 -5.04
CA PRO A 107 9.77 -10.99 -4.34
C PRO A 107 9.75 -9.81 -5.33
N PHE A 108 9.27 -8.66 -4.86
CA PHE A 108 9.31 -7.46 -5.69
C PHE A 108 10.75 -6.94 -5.81
N GLN A 109 11.12 -6.58 -7.05
CA GLN A 109 12.36 -5.86 -7.32
C GLN A 109 12.25 -4.42 -6.80
N GLU A 110 13.38 -3.77 -6.50
CA GLU A 110 13.38 -2.39 -5.99
C GLU A 110 12.71 -1.43 -6.99
N GLU A 111 12.95 -1.64 -8.28
CA GLU A 111 12.40 -0.87 -9.38
C GLU A 111 10.88 -1.03 -9.52
N PHE A 112 10.28 -2.06 -8.92
CA PHE A 112 8.84 -2.29 -8.99
C PHE A 112 8.05 -1.05 -8.53
N LEU A 113 8.53 -0.32 -7.53
CA LEU A 113 7.84 0.87 -7.03
C LEU A 113 7.78 2.01 -8.05
N GLN A 114 8.66 2.03 -9.07
CA GLN A 114 8.65 3.08 -10.10
C GLN A 114 7.33 3.12 -10.88
N VAL A 115 6.54 2.04 -10.88
CA VAL A 115 5.20 2.01 -11.47
C VAL A 115 4.28 3.08 -10.88
N PHE A 116 4.57 3.55 -9.66
CA PHE A 116 3.81 4.54 -8.93
C PHE A 116 4.25 6.00 -9.18
N LEU A 117 5.38 6.24 -9.85
CA LEU A 117 5.85 7.61 -10.10
C LEU A 117 5.10 8.27 -11.25
N GLU A 118 4.54 9.45 -11.06
CA GLU A 118 4.02 10.21 -12.21
C GLU A 118 5.14 10.84 -13.04
N ALA A 119 4.91 10.94 -14.35
CA ALA A 119 5.87 11.55 -15.27
C ALA A 119 6.11 13.02 -14.91
N GLU A 120 7.35 13.48 -15.09
CA GLU A 120 7.74 14.89 -14.88
C GLU A 120 7.60 15.41 -13.43
N THR A 121 7.51 14.51 -12.45
CA THR A 121 7.49 14.86 -11.03
C THR A 121 8.88 14.78 -10.38
N MET A 122 9.05 15.48 -9.26
CA MET A 122 10.20 15.29 -8.36
C MET A 122 9.95 14.17 -7.34
N GLU A 123 8.93 13.34 -7.57
CA GLU A 123 8.58 12.27 -6.65
C GLU A 123 9.66 11.20 -6.62
N GLN A 124 9.81 10.61 -5.45
CA GLN A 124 10.74 9.50 -5.22
C GLN A 124 9.98 8.34 -4.57
N VAL A 125 10.40 7.12 -4.87
CA VAL A 125 9.83 5.89 -4.32
C VAL A 125 10.83 5.19 -3.42
N PHE A 126 10.37 4.66 -2.29
CA PHE A 126 11.22 3.88 -1.37
C PHE A 126 10.43 2.81 -0.63
N TRP A 127 11.08 1.69 -0.35
CA TRP A 127 10.63 0.74 0.66
C TRP A 127 10.96 1.29 2.05
N MET A 128 9.98 1.29 2.95
CA MET A 128 10.15 1.79 4.31
C MET A 128 9.56 0.83 5.33
N ASN A 129 10.27 0.63 6.43
CA ASN A 129 9.76 -0.17 7.55
C ASN A 129 8.48 0.47 8.09
N VAL A 130 7.43 -0.34 8.23
CA VAL A 130 6.16 0.08 8.81
C VAL A 130 6.34 0.40 10.28
N GLY A 131 5.80 1.54 10.69
CA GLY A 131 5.85 2.05 12.04
C GLY A 131 5.32 3.48 12.07
N ARG A 132 5.42 4.15 13.23
CA ARG A 132 5.14 5.58 13.30
C ARG A 132 6.24 6.37 12.60
N LEU A 133 5.92 6.90 11.43
CA LEU A 133 6.85 7.65 10.60
C LEU A 133 6.70 9.15 10.85
N THR A 134 7.82 9.87 10.91
CA THR A 134 7.80 11.35 10.95
C THR A 134 7.57 11.90 9.55
N GLY A 135 6.70 12.91 9.41
CA GLY A 135 6.48 13.58 8.13
C GLY A 135 5.50 12.86 7.19
N ILE A 136 4.78 11.85 7.70
CA ILE A 136 3.60 11.29 7.05
C ILE A 136 2.33 11.98 7.56
N ARG A 137 1.35 12.19 6.67
CA ARG A 137 0.04 12.74 7.03
C ARG A 137 -0.70 11.79 7.97
N SER A 138 -1.47 12.33 8.93
CA SER A 138 -2.20 11.51 9.92
C SER A 138 -3.17 10.51 9.29
N SER A 139 -3.85 10.88 8.19
CA SER A 139 -4.73 9.97 7.46
C SER A 139 -3.96 8.76 6.93
N HIS A 140 -2.75 8.97 6.42
CA HIS A 140 -1.91 7.88 5.89
C HIS A 140 -1.25 7.06 7.02
N ASP A 141 -0.87 7.70 8.14
CA ASP A 141 -0.39 7.00 9.36
C ASP A 141 -1.46 5.99 9.85
N GLU A 142 -2.73 6.40 9.88
CA GLU A 142 -3.82 5.49 10.25
C GLU A 142 -3.94 4.30 9.28
N LEU A 143 -3.82 4.54 7.97
CA LEU A 143 -3.84 3.48 6.96
C LEU A 143 -2.64 2.53 7.10
N LEU A 144 -1.45 3.03 7.44
CA LEU A 144 -0.28 2.19 7.75
C LEU A 144 -0.52 1.31 8.97
N ALA A 145 -1.13 1.85 10.03
CA ALA A 145 -1.51 1.07 11.20
C ALA A 145 -2.47 -0.07 10.83
N ARG A 146 -3.42 0.19 9.91
CA ARG A 146 -4.35 -0.83 9.39
C ARG A 146 -3.64 -1.92 8.58
N ILE A 147 -2.63 -1.57 7.78
CA ILE A 147 -1.80 -2.56 7.06
C ILE A 147 -1.05 -3.45 8.04
N ALA A 148 -0.41 -2.86 9.06
CA ALA A 148 0.29 -3.62 10.09
C ALA A 148 -0.66 -4.56 10.84
N LEU A 149 -1.86 -4.07 11.20
CA LEU A 149 -2.91 -4.90 11.79
C LEU A 149 -3.30 -6.08 10.92
N HIS A 150 -3.60 -5.83 9.65
CA HIS A 150 -4.00 -6.84 8.69
C HIS A 150 -2.93 -7.91 8.47
N ARG A 151 -1.65 -7.56 8.60
CA ARG A 151 -0.52 -8.49 8.42
C ARG A 151 0.05 -9.06 9.72
N GLY A 152 -0.55 -8.74 10.87
CA GLY A 152 -0.02 -9.16 12.17
C GLY A 152 1.41 -8.65 12.42
N ALA A 153 1.74 -7.49 11.88
CA ALA A 153 3.06 -6.89 11.97
C ALA A 153 3.12 -5.83 13.07
N PHE A 154 4.34 -5.54 13.52
CA PHE A 154 4.59 -4.47 14.47
C PHE A 154 4.31 -3.09 13.83
N TYR A 155 3.74 -2.17 14.62
CA TYR A 155 3.54 -0.77 14.23
C TYR A 155 3.94 0.20 15.34
N SER A 156 3.44 -0.06 16.54
CA SER A 156 3.76 0.66 17.76
C SER A 156 3.40 -0.23 18.96
N GLU A 157 4.03 0.00 20.10
CA GLU A 157 3.72 -0.74 21.33
C GLU A 157 2.23 -0.69 21.71
N ALA A 158 1.58 0.46 21.52
CA ALA A 158 0.16 0.63 21.82
C ALA A 158 -0.73 -0.25 20.94
N LEU A 159 -0.37 -0.41 19.66
CA LEU A 159 -1.12 -1.24 18.73
C LEU A 159 -0.84 -2.73 18.95
N ALA A 160 0.44 -3.08 19.18
CA ALA A 160 0.87 -4.44 19.46
C ALA A 160 0.17 -5.02 20.70
N LYS A 161 -0.03 -4.22 21.76
CA LYS A 161 -0.87 -4.59 22.91
C LYS A 161 -2.26 -5.03 22.47
N ARG A 162 -2.94 -4.21 21.65
CA ARG A 162 -4.31 -4.52 21.20
C ARG A 162 -4.39 -5.80 20.36
N GLN A 163 -3.41 -6.04 19.50
CA GLN A 163 -3.34 -7.26 18.67
C GLN A 163 -3.19 -8.52 19.53
N LEU A 164 -2.25 -8.51 20.49
CA LEU A 164 -1.97 -9.69 21.30
C LEU A 164 -3.09 -10.00 22.31
N TYR A 165 -3.77 -8.98 22.84
CA TYR A 165 -4.90 -9.18 23.77
C TYR A 165 -6.21 -9.62 23.10
N GLN A 166 -6.35 -9.50 21.78
CA GLN A 166 -7.53 -9.99 21.05
C GLN A 166 -7.45 -11.48 20.68
N ILE A 167 -6.25 -12.08 20.81
CA ILE A 167 -5.97 -13.48 20.42
C ILE A 167 -5.88 -14.39 21.67
N SER A 168 -5.80 -13.80 22.87
CA SER A 168 -5.79 -14.49 24.18
C SER A 168 -7.19 -14.61 24.79
#